data_AF-A0A2E7CFG6-F1
#
_entry.id   AF-A0A2E7CFG6-F1
#
_cell.length_a   1.000
_cell.length_b   1.000
_cell.length_c   1.000
_cell.angle_alpha   90.00
_cell.angle_beta   90.00
_cell.angle_gamma   90.00
#
_symmetry.space_group_name_H-M   'P 1'
#
loop_
_entity.id
_entity.type
_entity.pdbx_description
1 polymer ?
#
loop_
_entity_poly.entity_id
_entity_poly.type
_entity_poly.pdbx_seq_one_letter_code
_entity_poly.pdbx_strand_id
1 'polypeptide(L)'
;MSARIVTQREGWAPSMVKSMRLFQSVIEQQQTVTVMNPRAGIVPTCPHLVALLLLKGDSGRTYRLSIRDVDGTGLHCGFTVEGARWRQDLLTPYVSGAPVASLCFQSAQPELPAGDHAVSLVLSLLRDRQTAMRIPLLGQFISADRTILKDIGMFTDEGPMPDFEDQMEFDFPDEETDAEDPFEWTELDELLHAPPPREEPNTPTEEQDAPLIREEVFLRAIEEAEQVGLERIAEAFRAML
;
A
#
# COMPACT_ATOMS: atom_id res chain seq x y z
N MET A 1 14.25 14.19 32.79
CA MET A 1 14.40 15.40 31.96
C MET A 1 13.31 15.41 30.91
N SER A 2 12.49 16.47 30.86
CA SER A 2 11.35 16.58 29.94
C SER A 2 11.82 16.51 28.48
N ALA A 3 11.13 15.70 27.67
CA ALA A 3 11.35 15.68 26.23
C ALA A 3 10.91 17.01 25.62
N ARG A 4 11.78 17.69 24.88
CA ARG A 4 11.48 19.02 24.32
C ARG A 4 11.91 19.10 22.87
N ILE A 5 11.05 19.69 22.05
CA ILE A 5 11.33 20.05 20.66
C ILE A 5 12.32 21.22 20.66
N VAL A 6 13.36 21.14 19.83
CA VAL A 6 14.29 22.26 19.63
C VAL A 6 13.64 23.29 18.72
N THR A 7 13.31 24.45 19.28
CA THR A 7 12.56 25.50 18.57
C THR A 7 13.43 26.66 18.10
N GLN A 8 14.67 26.72 18.56
CA GLN A 8 15.66 27.72 18.17
C GLN A 8 17.07 27.17 18.33
N ARG A 9 17.95 27.53 17.39
CA ARG A 9 19.40 27.34 17.45
C ARG A 9 20.09 28.58 16.88
N GLU A 10 21.32 28.82 17.28
CA GLU A 10 22.17 29.83 16.64
C GLU A 10 22.39 29.45 15.17
N GLY A 11 22.19 30.40 14.26
CA GLY A 11 22.31 30.18 12.81
C GLY A 11 21.00 29.87 12.08
N TRP A 12 19.90 29.56 12.78
CA TRP A 12 18.61 29.34 12.13
C TRP A 12 17.98 30.64 11.63
N ALA A 13 17.43 30.59 10.41
CA ALA A 13 16.67 31.70 9.84
C ALA A 13 15.43 32.07 10.69
N PRO A 14 15.01 33.34 10.73
CA PRO A 14 13.83 33.75 11.49
C PRO A 14 12.53 33.03 11.09
N SER A 15 12.38 32.72 9.81
CA SER A 15 11.26 31.92 9.26
C SER A 15 11.23 30.51 9.85
N MET A 16 12.40 29.86 9.95
CA MET A 16 12.56 28.54 10.55
C MET A 16 12.17 28.55 12.03
N VAL A 17 12.68 29.50 12.82
CA VAL A 17 12.33 29.63 14.25
C VAL A 17 10.83 29.86 14.42
N LYS A 18 10.20 30.69 13.59
CA LYS A 18 8.75 30.92 13.62
C LYS A 18 7.98 29.63 13.30
N SER A 19 8.36 28.90 12.26
CA SER A 19 7.73 27.64 11.87
C SER A 19 7.87 26.56 12.96
N MET A 20 9.03 26.47 13.62
CA MET A 20 9.26 25.50 14.70
C MET A 20 8.49 25.83 15.97
N ARG A 21 8.25 27.12 16.26
CA ARG A 21 7.34 27.53 17.35
C ARG A 21 5.90 27.17 17.03
N LEU A 22 5.46 27.39 15.80
CA LEU A 22 4.13 26.96 15.34
C LEU A 22 3.98 25.44 15.51
N PHE A 23 4.98 24.69 15.05
CA PHE A 23 5.04 23.24 15.21
C PHE A 23 4.90 22.84 16.68
N GLN A 24 5.70 23.41 17.59
CA GLN A 24 5.57 23.14 19.02
C GLN A 24 4.14 23.40 19.53
N SER A 25 3.56 24.55 19.20
CA SER A 25 2.20 24.89 19.64
C SER A 25 1.14 23.92 19.10
N VAL A 26 1.28 23.46 17.85
CA VAL A 26 0.39 22.45 17.28
C VAL A 26 0.53 21.12 18.04
N ILE A 27 1.75 20.67 18.30
CA ILE A 27 1.99 19.41 19.02
C ILE A 27 1.43 19.45 20.44
N GLU A 28 1.58 20.57 21.15
CA GLU A 28 1.04 20.75 22.51
C GLU A 28 -0.49 20.65 22.58
N GLN A 29 -1.19 20.93 21.48
CA GLN A 29 -2.64 20.79 21.39
C GLN A 29 -3.09 19.35 21.08
N GLN A 30 -2.20 18.47 20.61
CA GLN A 30 -2.56 17.10 20.21
C GLN A 30 -2.31 16.10 21.34
N GLN A 31 -3.37 15.47 21.84
CA GLN A 31 -3.29 14.47 22.92
C GLN A 31 -2.69 13.12 22.48
N THR A 32 -2.73 12.81 21.19
CA THR A 32 -2.25 11.55 20.61
C THR A 32 -0.78 11.61 20.20
N VAL A 33 -0.10 12.72 20.47
CA VAL A 33 1.32 12.93 20.18
C VAL A 33 2.12 12.93 21.47
N THR A 34 3.18 12.11 21.51
CA THR A 34 4.15 12.10 22.60
C THR A 34 5.50 12.55 22.08
N VAL A 35 6.05 13.62 22.65
CA VAL A 35 7.44 14.02 22.40
C VAL A 35 8.35 13.07 23.17
N MET A 36 9.29 12.44 22.47
CA MET A 36 10.21 11.47 23.05
C MET A 36 11.56 12.11 23.36
N ASN A 37 12.20 11.63 24.43
CA ASN A 37 13.56 12.04 24.74
C ASN A 37 14.54 11.16 23.94
N PRO A 38 15.39 11.74 23.08
CA PRO A 38 16.34 10.97 22.28
C PRO A 38 17.41 10.27 23.12
N ARG A 39 17.66 10.73 24.35
CA ARG A 39 18.59 10.08 25.28
C ARG A 39 18.02 8.84 25.96
N ALA A 40 16.79 8.45 25.64
CA ALA A 40 16.15 7.24 26.16
C ALA A 40 16.71 5.94 25.54
N GLY A 41 17.68 6.01 24.61
CA GLY A 41 18.34 4.84 24.03
C GLY A 41 17.55 4.12 22.92
N ILE A 42 16.40 4.68 22.52
CA ILE A 42 15.48 4.09 21.52
C ILE A 42 15.92 4.41 20.09
N VAL A 43 16.63 5.52 19.91
CA VAL A 43 17.19 5.96 18.63
C VAL A 43 18.68 6.20 18.88
N PRO A 44 19.58 5.87 17.93
CA PRO A 44 20.98 6.23 18.02
C PRO A 44 21.10 7.73 18.36
N THR A 45 21.99 8.10 19.27
CA THR A 45 22.23 9.52 19.59
C THR A 45 22.80 10.23 18.38
N CYS A 46 21.92 10.75 17.52
CA CYS A 46 22.31 11.45 16.31
C CYS A 46 22.66 12.90 16.64
N PRO A 47 23.77 13.43 16.10
CA PRO A 47 24.00 14.87 16.12
C PRO A 47 22.87 15.57 15.36
N HIS A 48 22.58 16.81 15.75
CA HIS A 48 21.59 17.69 15.10
C HIS A 48 20.12 17.26 15.11
N LEU A 49 19.73 16.26 15.90
CA LEU A 49 18.31 15.93 16.11
C LEU A 49 17.53 17.15 16.64
N VAL A 50 16.41 17.46 15.99
CA VAL A 50 15.52 18.59 16.32
C VAL A 50 14.35 18.14 17.17
N ALA A 51 13.71 17.04 16.76
CA ALA A 51 12.57 16.47 17.46
C ALA A 51 12.47 14.97 17.19
N LEU A 52 11.94 14.25 18.18
CA LEU A 52 11.52 12.87 18.06
C LEU A 52 10.09 12.77 18.60
N LEU A 53 9.16 12.37 17.75
CA LEU A 53 7.74 12.28 18.08
C LEU A 53 7.23 10.86 17.91
N LEU A 54 6.31 10.48 18.78
CA LEU A 54 5.51 9.27 18.66
C LEU A 54 4.06 9.67 18.48
N LEU A 55 3.47 9.22 17.39
CA LEU A 55 2.13 9.59 16.95
C LEU A 55 1.27 8.33 16.94
N LYS A 56 -0.01 8.48 17.28
CA LYS A 56 -1.03 7.46 17.02
C LYS A 56 -2.02 8.01 16.00
N GLY A 57 -2.09 7.38 14.83
CA GLY A 57 -3.04 7.75 13.79
C GLY A 57 -4.45 7.23 14.10
N ASP A 58 -5.43 7.73 13.35
CA ASP A 58 -6.83 7.34 13.51
C ASP A 58 -7.10 5.89 13.08
N SER A 59 -6.28 5.31 12.20
CA SER A 59 -6.26 3.86 11.94
C SER A 59 -5.91 3.01 13.15
N GLY A 60 -5.29 3.60 14.18
CA GLY A 60 -4.74 2.89 15.33
C GLY A 60 -3.27 2.49 15.16
N ARG A 61 -2.67 2.69 13.98
CA ARG A 61 -1.24 2.53 13.75
C ARG A 61 -0.45 3.57 14.52
N THR A 62 0.78 3.20 14.86
CA THR A 62 1.72 4.08 15.55
C THR A 62 2.85 4.48 14.63
N TYR A 63 3.28 5.73 14.73
CA TYR A 63 4.34 6.29 13.90
C TYR A 63 5.40 6.95 14.76
N ARG A 64 6.65 6.79 14.37
CA ARG A 64 7.80 7.50 14.92
C ARG A 64 8.29 8.49 13.87
N LEU A 65 8.26 9.77 14.20
CA LEU A 65 8.78 10.84 13.35
C LEU A 65 10.07 11.39 13.96
N SER A 66 11.16 11.26 13.22
CA SER A 66 12.46 11.84 13.56
C SER A 66 12.75 13.01 12.63
N ILE A 67 13.01 14.18 13.22
CA ILE A 67 13.37 15.39 12.48
C ILE A 67 14.83 15.72 12.78
N ARG A 68 15.65 15.77 11.73
CA ARG A 68 17.09 16.03 11.83
C ARG A 68 17.45 17.24 10.99
N ASP A 69 18.27 18.12 11.54
CA ASP A 69 18.88 19.23 10.80
C ASP A 69 20.18 18.69 10.19
N VAL A 70 20.25 18.56 8.87
CA VAL A 70 21.35 17.85 8.19
C VAL A 70 22.65 18.67 8.27
N ASP A 71 22.54 19.98 8.07
CA ASP A 71 23.70 20.87 7.94
C ASP A 71 23.88 21.81 9.15
N GLY A 72 22.98 21.74 10.13
CA GLY A 72 22.99 22.64 11.30
C GLY A 72 22.51 24.07 11.00
N THR A 73 22.20 24.38 9.74
CA THR A 73 21.73 25.69 9.27
C THR A 73 20.22 25.85 9.43
N GLY A 74 19.49 24.77 9.64
CA GLY A 74 18.03 24.77 9.71
C GLY A 74 17.34 24.94 8.35
N LEU A 75 18.09 25.00 7.25
CA LEU A 75 17.55 25.07 5.88
C LEU A 75 17.24 23.67 5.32
N HIS A 76 18.10 22.70 5.63
CA HIS A 76 17.96 21.32 5.17
C HIS A 76 17.63 20.41 6.35
N CYS A 77 16.35 20.08 6.49
CA CYS A 77 15.89 19.12 7.50
C CYS A 77 15.51 17.79 6.84
N GLY A 78 16.08 16.70 7.36
CA GLY A 78 15.70 15.34 7.02
C GLY A 78 14.54 14.87 7.90
N PHE A 79 13.53 14.29 7.27
CA PHE A 79 12.38 13.67 7.93
C PHE A 79 12.47 12.17 7.75
N THR A 80 12.38 11.42 8.84
CA THR A 80 12.33 9.96 8.81
C THR A 80 11.09 9.53 9.56
N VAL A 81 10.22 8.80 8.87
CA VAL A 81 8.96 8.29 9.43
C VAL A 81 9.05 6.78 9.44
N GLU A 82 8.82 6.18 10.60
CA GLU A 82 8.70 4.73 10.74
C GLU A 82 7.31 4.41 11.28
N GLY A 83 6.64 3.46 10.65
CA GLY A 83 5.33 2.99 11.04
C GLY A 83 5.40 1.60 11.64
N ALA A 84 4.65 1.35 12.70
CA ALA A 84 4.42 0.00 13.20
C ALA A 84 2.96 -0.19 13.62
N ARG A 85 2.57 -1.46 13.78
CA ARG A 85 1.25 -1.78 14.32
C ARG A 85 1.12 -1.40 15.79
N TRP A 86 2.14 -1.71 16.59
CA TRP A 86 2.12 -1.44 18.01
C TRP A 86 3.20 -0.46 18.43
N ARG A 87 2.87 0.34 19.45
CA ARG A 87 3.80 1.29 20.06
C ARG A 87 5.12 0.62 20.49
N GLN A 88 5.03 -0.59 21.03
CA GLN A 88 6.18 -1.33 21.54
C GLN A 88 7.19 -1.64 20.44
N ASP A 89 6.73 -1.97 19.24
CA ASP A 89 7.60 -2.31 18.11
C ASP A 89 8.54 -1.14 17.72
N LEU A 90 8.08 0.12 17.90
CA LEU A 90 8.87 1.33 17.67
C LEU A 90 9.78 1.75 18.84
N LEU A 91 9.51 1.21 20.03
CA LEU A 91 10.24 1.53 21.27
C LEU A 91 11.38 0.55 21.55
N THR A 92 11.30 -0.67 21.01
CA THR A 92 12.41 -1.61 21.06
C THR A 92 13.56 -1.12 20.19
N PRO A 93 14.83 -1.28 20.64
CA PRO A 93 15.99 -1.05 19.77
C PRO A 93 15.86 -1.88 18.49
N TYR A 94 16.49 -1.45 17.39
CA TYR A 94 16.51 -2.17 16.11
C TYR A 94 17.06 -3.60 16.32
N VAL A 95 16.18 -4.53 16.61
CA VAL A 95 16.42 -5.96 16.51
C VAL A 95 16.07 -6.33 15.08
N SER A 96 16.95 -7.07 14.40
CA SER A 96 16.66 -7.58 13.06
C SER A 96 15.29 -8.29 13.06
N GLY A 97 14.44 -7.98 12.08
CA GLY A 97 13.07 -8.50 12.01
C GLY A 97 12.07 -7.87 12.98
N ALA A 98 12.24 -6.59 13.34
CA ALA A 98 11.16 -5.84 13.99
C ALA A 98 10.07 -5.50 12.96
N PRO A 99 8.76 -5.65 13.29
CA PRO A 99 7.65 -5.40 12.36
C PRO A 99 7.38 -3.90 12.20
N VAL A 100 8.38 -3.20 11.65
CA VAL A 100 8.44 -1.75 11.48
C VAL A 100 8.74 -1.45 10.03
N ALA A 101 7.92 -0.61 9.40
CA ALA A 101 8.14 -0.15 8.04
C ALA A 101 8.72 1.26 8.03
N SER A 102 9.73 1.50 7.20
CA SER A 102 10.19 2.86 6.88
C SER A 102 9.25 3.47 5.85
N LEU A 103 8.63 4.61 6.19
CA LEU A 103 7.67 5.30 5.34
C LEU A 103 8.32 6.56 4.74
N CYS A 104 8.53 6.53 3.42
CA CYS A 104 9.11 7.64 2.68
C CYS A 104 8.01 8.63 2.26
N PHE A 105 7.83 9.71 3.02
CA PHE A 105 6.93 10.81 2.64
C PHE A 105 7.70 11.94 1.99
N GLN A 106 7.42 12.19 0.72
CA GLN A 106 7.89 13.40 0.03
C GLN A 106 6.80 14.46 0.11
N SER A 107 7.15 15.65 0.61
CA SER A 107 6.24 16.78 0.60
C SER A 107 6.08 17.33 -0.81
N ALA A 108 4.84 17.65 -1.19
CA ALA A 108 4.53 18.28 -2.47
C ALA A 108 5.06 19.73 -2.57
N GLN A 109 5.46 20.35 -1.45
CA GLN A 109 5.94 21.73 -1.38
C GLN A 109 7.33 21.77 -0.74
N PRO A 110 8.41 21.47 -1.47
CA PRO A 110 9.75 21.38 -0.90
C PRO A 110 10.24 22.71 -0.29
N GLU A 111 9.69 23.84 -0.74
CA GLU A 111 10.08 25.19 -0.31
C GLU A 111 9.57 25.60 1.08
N LEU A 112 8.66 24.82 1.69
CA LEU A 112 8.16 25.17 3.02
C LEU A 112 9.27 25.11 4.08
N PRO A 113 9.22 25.97 5.11
CA PRO A 113 10.08 25.83 6.28
C PRO A 113 9.88 24.46 6.94
N ALA A 114 10.94 23.90 7.53
CA ALA A 114 10.89 22.56 8.08
C ALA A 114 9.84 22.38 9.20
N GLY A 115 9.53 23.42 9.98
CA GLY A 115 8.46 23.35 10.97
C GLY A 115 7.07 23.18 10.33
N ASP A 116 6.81 23.84 9.20
CA ASP A 116 5.54 23.73 8.49
C ASP A 116 5.40 22.36 7.81
N HIS A 117 6.49 21.84 7.24
CA HIS A 117 6.57 20.44 6.77
C HIS A 117 6.28 19.46 7.91
N ALA A 118 6.89 19.66 9.08
CA ALA A 118 6.68 18.81 10.25
C ALA A 118 5.21 18.81 10.69
N VAL A 119 4.57 19.99 10.73
CA VAL A 119 3.14 20.12 11.04
C VAL A 119 2.30 19.37 10.02
N SER A 120 2.55 19.59 8.72
CA SER A 120 1.81 18.93 7.64
C SER A 120 1.92 17.41 7.72
N LEU A 121 3.13 16.88 7.93
CA LEU A 121 3.39 15.45 8.12
C LEU A 121 2.66 14.92 9.34
N VAL A 122 2.78 15.57 10.50
CA VAL A 122 2.12 15.13 11.73
C VAL A 122 0.60 15.10 11.56
N LEU A 123 0.00 16.16 11.02
CA LEU A 123 -1.45 16.21 10.82
C LEU A 123 -1.92 15.15 9.81
N SER A 124 -1.13 14.88 8.78
CA SER A 124 -1.42 13.84 7.79
C SER A 124 -1.35 12.43 8.40
N LEU A 125 -0.37 12.17 9.26
CA LEU A 125 -0.22 10.90 9.97
C LEU A 125 -1.26 10.72 11.09
N LEU A 126 -1.72 11.80 11.71
CA LEU A 126 -2.82 11.73 12.69
C LEU A 126 -4.14 11.34 12.02
N ARG A 127 -4.32 11.72 10.75
CA ARG A 127 -5.47 11.34 9.90
C ARG A 127 -5.04 10.35 8.83
N ASP A 128 -4.30 9.33 9.22
CA ASP A 128 -3.68 8.37 8.31
C ASP A 128 -4.71 7.67 7.41
N ARG A 129 -5.95 7.45 7.86
CA ARG A 129 -7.03 6.90 7.00
C ARG A 129 -7.39 7.82 5.85
N GLN A 130 -7.50 9.12 6.12
CA GLN A 130 -7.77 10.12 5.07
C GLN A 130 -6.56 10.26 4.14
N THR A 131 -5.36 10.23 4.69
CA THR A 131 -4.11 10.31 3.92
C THR A 131 -3.92 9.06 3.04
N ALA A 132 -4.32 7.88 3.51
CA ALA A 132 -4.26 6.62 2.77
C ALA A 132 -5.16 6.60 1.53
N MET A 133 -6.27 7.37 1.53
CA MET A 133 -7.09 7.56 0.32
C MET A 133 -6.32 8.28 -0.80
N ARG A 134 -5.26 9.04 -0.45
CA ARG A 134 -4.42 9.78 -1.40
C ARG A 134 -3.09 9.10 -1.69
N ILE A 135 -2.60 8.29 -0.75
CA ILE A 135 -1.31 7.59 -0.83
C ILE A 135 -1.60 6.09 -0.67
N PRO A 136 -1.80 5.35 -1.77
CA PRO A 136 -2.17 3.93 -1.73
C PRO A 136 -1.20 3.07 -0.92
N LEU A 137 0.11 3.34 -1.00
CA LEU A 137 1.14 2.65 -0.22
C LEU A 137 0.95 2.81 1.30
N LEU A 138 0.46 3.97 1.76
CA LEU A 138 0.09 4.15 3.17
C LEU A 138 -1.14 3.29 3.51
N GLY A 139 -2.09 3.16 2.59
CA GLY A 139 -3.25 2.27 2.75
C GLY A 139 -2.85 0.80 2.86
N GLN A 140 -1.88 0.35 2.05
CA GLN A 140 -1.31 -0.99 2.16
C GLN A 140 -0.67 -1.19 3.53
N PHE A 141 0.15 -0.25 4.01
CA PHE A 141 0.73 -0.31 5.36
C PHE A 141 -0.33 -0.36 6.46
N ILE A 142 -1.39 0.46 6.38
CA ILE A 142 -2.47 0.49 7.36
C ILE A 142 -3.22 -0.85 7.40
N SER A 143 -3.36 -1.50 6.25
CA SER A 143 -4.07 -2.78 6.11
C SER A 143 -3.18 -3.97 6.46
N ALA A 144 -1.86 -3.85 6.28
CA ALA A 144 -0.90 -4.94 6.47
C ALA A 144 -0.85 -5.45 7.91
N ASP A 145 -0.86 -6.77 8.06
CA ASP A 145 -0.71 -7.40 9.37
C ASP A 145 0.72 -7.31 9.89
N ARG A 146 0.86 -7.55 11.21
CA ARG A 146 2.15 -7.45 11.89
C ARG A 146 3.17 -8.47 11.35
N THR A 147 2.70 -9.63 10.89
CA THR A 147 3.54 -10.66 10.26
C THR A 147 4.14 -10.16 8.95
N ILE A 148 3.32 -9.58 8.07
CA ILE A 148 3.75 -8.98 6.80
C ILE A 148 4.79 -7.88 7.05
N LEU A 149 4.57 -7.03 8.05
CA LEU A 149 5.53 -5.96 8.39
C LEU A 149 6.90 -6.46 8.85
N LYS A 150 7.02 -7.72 9.26
CA LYS A 150 8.28 -8.32 9.69
C LYS A 150 9.14 -8.74 8.51
N ASP A 151 8.48 -9.27 7.48
CA ASP A 151 9.14 -9.97 6.37
C ASP A 151 9.16 -9.11 5.10
N ILE A 152 8.62 -7.89 5.15
CA ILE A 152 8.54 -6.96 4.02
C ILE A 152 9.86 -6.17 3.84
N GLY A 153 10.39 -6.18 2.63
CA GLY A 153 11.46 -5.28 2.21
C GLY A 153 10.90 -3.92 1.78
N MET A 154 9.87 -3.92 0.93
CA MET A 154 9.22 -2.69 0.47
C MET A 154 7.74 -2.89 0.06
N PHE A 155 6.94 -1.82 0.16
CA PHE A 155 5.62 -1.77 -0.44
C PHE A 155 5.73 -1.31 -1.89
N THR A 156 5.12 -2.05 -2.82
CA THR A 156 5.02 -1.71 -4.24
C THR A 156 3.56 -1.51 -4.64
N ASP A 157 3.32 -1.07 -5.87
CA ASP A 157 1.95 -0.92 -6.39
C ASP A 157 1.20 -2.26 -6.48
N GLU A 158 1.94 -3.38 -6.61
CA GLU A 158 1.40 -4.73 -6.66
C GLU A 158 1.18 -5.35 -5.27
N GLY A 159 1.79 -4.78 -4.22
CA GLY A 159 1.63 -5.21 -2.84
C GLY A 159 2.93 -5.21 -2.04
N PRO A 160 2.93 -5.80 -0.83
CA PRO A 160 4.13 -5.94 -0.01
C PRO A 160 5.08 -6.97 -0.63
N MET A 161 6.31 -6.55 -0.95
CA MET A 161 7.37 -7.41 -1.48
C MET A 161 8.35 -7.77 -0.34
N PRO A 162 8.66 -9.06 -0.13
CA PRO A 162 9.59 -9.48 0.91
C PRO A 162 11.02 -9.03 0.63
N ASP A 163 11.83 -8.95 1.69
CA ASP A 163 13.25 -8.65 1.56
C ASP A 163 13.99 -9.93 1.13
N PHE A 164 14.62 -9.90 -0.05
CA PHE A 164 15.32 -11.07 -0.61
C PHE A 164 16.79 -11.18 -0.13
N GLU A 165 17.18 -10.43 0.90
CA GLU A 165 18.55 -10.46 1.45
C GLU A 165 18.85 -11.67 2.36
N ASP A 166 17.84 -12.44 2.78
CA ASP A 166 18.11 -13.75 3.38
C ASP A 166 18.53 -14.71 2.26
N GLN A 167 19.79 -15.14 2.30
CA GLN A 167 20.33 -16.21 1.48
C GLN A 167 19.30 -17.34 1.43
N MET A 168 18.86 -17.68 0.23
CA MET A 168 18.01 -18.83 -0.03
C MET A 168 18.63 -20.09 0.57
N GLU A 169 18.33 -20.40 1.82
CA GLU A 169 18.05 -21.76 2.23
C GLU A 169 16.64 -22.05 1.72
N PHE A 170 16.54 -22.14 0.40
CA PHE A 170 15.41 -22.81 -0.25
C PHE A 170 15.62 -24.28 0.11
N ASP A 171 15.13 -24.67 1.28
CA ASP A 171 14.90 -26.06 1.62
C ASP A 171 13.79 -26.49 0.66
N PHE A 172 14.19 -26.88 -0.55
CA PHE A 172 13.33 -27.65 -1.43
C PHE A 172 12.93 -28.84 -0.55
N PRO A 173 11.65 -29.01 -0.16
CA PRO A 173 11.28 -30.31 0.38
C PRO A 173 11.75 -31.31 -0.68
N ASP A 174 12.68 -32.20 -0.31
CA ASP A 174 13.23 -33.22 -1.19
C ASP A 174 12.05 -33.85 -1.94
N GLU A 175 11.84 -33.39 -3.18
CA GLU A 175 10.81 -33.89 -4.04
C GLU A 175 11.38 -35.22 -4.50
N GLU A 176 10.97 -36.27 -3.79
CA GLU A 176 11.20 -37.65 -4.18
C GLU A 176 10.99 -37.74 -5.68
N THR A 177 12.07 -38.11 -6.34
CA THR A 177 12.19 -38.38 -7.76
C THR A 177 10.95 -39.08 -8.31
N ASP A 178 10.14 -38.37 -9.09
CA ASP A 178 9.47 -38.93 -10.26
C ASP A 178 9.71 -37.96 -11.41
N ALA A 179 10.67 -38.33 -12.26
CA ALA A 179 10.92 -37.65 -13.51
C ALA A 179 9.70 -37.84 -14.41
N GLU A 180 8.78 -36.87 -14.42
CA GLU A 180 7.72 -36.80 -15.41
C GLU A 180 8.37 -36.60 -16.80
N ASP A 181 8.12 -37.57 -17.67
CA ASP A 181 8.66 -37.65 -19.03
C ASP A 181 8.24 -36.40 -19.83
N PRO A 182 9.17 -35.60 -20.39
CA PRO A 182 8.85 -34.40 -21.16
C PRO A 182 8.00 -34.61 -22.42
N PHE A 183 7.60 -35.85 -22.73
CA PHE A 183 6.81 -36.23 -23.90
C PHE A 183 5.46 -36.89 -23.56
N GLU A 184 4.93 -36.71 -22.34
CA GLU A 184 3.57 -37.15 -22.06
C GLU A 184 2.55 -36.27 -22.82
N TRP A 185 2.01 -36.81 -23.91
CA TRP A 185 0.96 -36.20 -24.72
C TRP A 185 -0.29 -36.01 -23.86
N THR A 186 -0.70 -34.77 -23.64
CA THR A 186 -1.95 -34.48 -22.93
C THR A 186 -3.16 -34.75 -23.83
N GLU A 187 -4.31 -35.17 -23.27
CA GLU A 187 -5.57 -35.39 -24.01
C GLU A 187 -6.01 -34.18 -24.86
N LEU A 188 -5.53 -32.98 -24.53
CA LEU A 188 -5.79 -31.75 -25.27
C LEU A 188 -5.01 -31.67 -26.59
N ASP A 189 -3.84 -32.32 -26.67
CA ASP A 189 -2.96 -32.29 -27.82
C ASP A 189 -3.41 -33.29 -28.91
N GLU A 190 -4.06 -34.39 -28.52
CA GLU A 190 -4.78 -35.31 -29.43
C GLU A 190 -5.97 -34.63 -30.13
N LEU A 191 -6.66 -33.71 -29.45
CA LEU A 191 -7.78 -32.93 -30.00
C LEU A 191 -7.33 -31.89 -31.04
N LEU A 192 -6.12 -31.34 -30.87
CA LEU A 192 -5.54 -30.34 -31.76
C LEU A 192 -4.88 -30.94 -33.01
N HIS A 193 -4.45 -32.21 -32.94
CA HIS A 193 -3.76 -32.90 -34.02
C HIS A 193 -4.60 -33.98 -34.72
N ALA A 194 -5.88 -34.12 -34.35
CA ALA A 194 -6.79 -35.03 -35.04
C ALA A 194 -6.87 -34.68 -36.54
N PRO A 195 -6.64 -35.63 -37.46
CA PRO A 195 -6.80 -35.37 -38.88
C PRO A 195 -8.27 -35.02 -39.16
N PRO A 196 -8.54 -34.05 -40.05
CA PRO A 196 -9.90 -33.63 -40.32
C PRO A 196 -10.73 -34.82 -40.85
N PRO A 197 -12.01 -34.93 -40.46
CA PRO A 197 -12.87 -36.01 -40.94
C PRO A 197 -12.97 -35.94 -42.47
N ARG A 198 -12.82 -37.10 -43.13
CA ARG A 198 -13.04 -37.24 -44.58
C ARG A 198 -14.51 -37.00 -44.90
N GLU A 199 -14.78 -35.99 -45.73
CA GLU A 199 -16.09 -35.75 -46.33
C GLU A 199 -16.38 -36.82 -47.41
N GLU A 200 -17.48 -37.55 -47.25
CA GLU A 200 -18.20 -38.15 -48.38
C GLU A 200 -19.21 -37.13 -48.93
N PRO A 201 -19.45 -37.12 -50.26
CA PRO A 201 -20.05 -35.97 -50.93
C PRO A 201 -21.58 -35.99 -50.85
N ASN A 202 -22.18 -34.84 -50.50
CA ASN A 202 -23.29 -34.21 -51.25
C ASN A 202 -23.72 -32.86 -50.62
N THR A 203 -23.26 -31.77 -51.26
CA THR A 203 -23.94 -30.48 -51.59
C THR A 203 -25.03 -29.87 -50.69
N PRO A 204 -25.12 -28.52 -50.63
CA PRO A 204 -24.06 -27.54 -50.52
C PRO A 204 -24.27 -26.58 -49.33
N THR A 205 -23.15 -25.97 -48.98
CA THR A 205 -22.89 -24.82 -48.10
C THR A 205 -23.86 -23.64 -48.31
N GLU A 206 -24.35 -23.06 -47.23
CA GLU A 206 -24.43 -21.60 -47.07
C GLU A 206 -24.01 -21.22 -45.64
N GLU A 207 -22.78 -20.73 -45.52
CA GLU A 207 -22.42 -19.74 -44.51
C GLU A 207 -23.31 -18.52 -44.74
N GLN A 208 -24.09 -18.13 -43.73
CA GLN A 208 -24.57 -16.76 -43.63
C GLN A 208 -24.42 -16.30 -42.18
N ASP A 209 -23.35 -15.54 -41.95
CA ASP A 209 -23.45 -14.33 -41.12
C ASP A 209 -24.72 -13.58 -41.52
N ALA A 210 -25.79 -13.73 -40.73
CA ALA A 210 -27.00 -12.94 -40.87
C ALA A 210 -27.22 -12.17 -39.56
N PRO A 211 -27.55 -10.88 -39.61
CA PRO A 211 -27.96 -10.16 -38.41
C PRO A 211 -29.26 -10.80 -37.94
N LEU A 212 -29.24 -11.48 -36.79
CA LEU A 212 -30.47 -11.95 -36.14
C LEU A 212 -31.41 -10.76 -36.05
N ILE A 213 -32.58 -10.88 -36.67
CA ILE A 213 -33.60 -9.86 -36.69
C ILE A 213 -33.91 -9.55 -35.23
N ARG A 214 -33.77 -8.29 -34.83
CA ARG A 214 -33.90 -7.83 -33.43
C ARG A 214 -35.09 -8.48 -32.72
N GLU A 215 -36.19 -8.69 -33.43
CA GLU A 215 -37.39 -9.34 -32.92
C GLU A 215 -37.18 -10.79 -32.42
N GLU A 216 -36.39 -11.61 -33.10
CA GLU A 216 -36.12 -13.00 -32.70
C GLU A 216 -35.29 -13.07 -31.41
N VAL A 217 -34.35 -12.13 -31.24
CA VAL A 217 -33.54 -12.02 -30.02
C VAL A 217 -34.41 -11.60 -28.83
N PHE A 218 -35.33 -10.66 -29.04
CA PHE A 218 -36.24 -10.21 -27.99
C PHE A 218 -37.27 -11.30 -27.61
N LEU A 219 -37.79 -12.06 -28.58
CA LEU A 219 -38.69 -13.19 -28.30
C LEU A 219 -38.01 -14.26 -27.43
N ARG A 220 -36.75 -14.60 -27.73
CA ARG A 220 -35.97 -15.56 -26.92
C ARG A 220 -35.69 -15.04 -25.52
N ALA A 221 -35.37 -13.74 -25.38
CA ALA A 221 -35.14 -13.11 -24.09
C ALA A 221 -36.41 -13.02 -23.21
N ILE A 222 -37.59 -12.88 -23.82
CA ILE A 222 -38.88 -12.92 -23.11
C ILE A 222 -39.14 -14.31 -22.53
N GLU A 223 -38.92 -15.37 -23.33
CA GLU A 223 -39.16 -16.75 -22.93
C GLU A 223 -38.24 -17.18 -21.77
N GLU A 224 -36.96 -16.79 -21.82
CA GLU A 224 -36.00 -17.02 -20.74
C GLU A 224 -36.35 -16.23 -19.46
N ALA A 225 -36.82 -14.98 -19.59
CA ALA A 225 -37.21 -14.17 -18.44
C ALA A 225 -38.47 -14.71 -17.74
N GLU A 226 -39.43 -15.26 -18.48
CA GLU A 226 -40.61 -15.93 -17.92
C GLU A 226 -40.25 -17.24 -17.21
N GLN A 227 -39.30 -18.00 -17.76
CA GLN A 227 -38.84 -19.25 -17.16
C GLN A 227 -38.14 -19.04 -15.81
N VAL A 228 -37.51 -17.88 -15.61
CA VAL A 228 -36.80 -17.50 -14.37
C VAL A 228 -37.70 -16.68 -13.41
N GLY A 229 -38.97 -16.43 -13.76
CA GLY A 229 -39.93 -15.72 -12.91
C GLY A 229 -39.73 -14.20 -12.85
N LEU A 230 -39.06 -13.61 -13.84
CA LEU A 230 -38.79 -12.18 -13.96
C LEU A 230 -39.83 -11.49 -14.85
N GLU A 231 -41.10 -11.59 -14.45
CA GLU A 231 -42.26 -11.11 -15.24
C GLU A 231 -42.15 -9.63 -15.65
N ARG A 232 -41.60 -8.77 -14.79
CA ARG A 232 -41.40 -7.34 -15.09
C ARG A 232 -40.38 -7.08 -16.19
N ILE A 233 -39.39 -7.96 -16.33
CA ILE A 233 -38.34 -7.85 -17.35
C ILE A 233 -38.88 -8.41 -18.68
N ALA A 234 -39.65 -9.50 -18.64
CA ALA A 234 -40.38 -10.02 -19.80
C ALA A 234 -41.36 -8.97 -20.38
N GLU A 235 -42.10 -8.25 -19.53
CA GLU A 235 -42.95 -7.14 -19.96
C GLU A 235 -42.16 -5.98 -20.59
N ALA A 236 -40.98 -5.65 -20.04
CA ALA A 236 -40.13 -4.61 -20.61
C ALA A 236 -39.59 -4.98 -22.00
N PHE A 237 -39.23 -6.25 -22.21
CA PHE A 237 -38.82 -6.74 -23.53
C PHE A 237 -39.99 -6.80 -24.52
N ARG A 238 -41.20 -7.15 -24.08
CA ARG A 238 -42.42 -7.07 -24.92
C ARG A 238 -42.76 -5.64 -25.35
N ALA A 239 -42.45 -4.64 -24.53
CA ALA A 239 -42.69 -3.23 -24.87
C ALA A 239 -41.65 -2.64 -25.85
N MET A 240 -40.55 -3.37 -26.11
CA MET A 240 -39.46 -2.96 -27.00
C MET A 240 -39.45 -3.70 -28.36
N LEU A 241 -40.32 -4.71 -28.50
CA LEU A 241 -40.77 -5.28 -29.78
C LEU A 241 -41.80 -4.34 -30.42
#